data_AF-A0A1I2I1D7-F1
#
_entry.id   AF-A0A1I2I1D7-F1
#
_cell.length_a   1.000
_cell.length_b   1.000
_cell.length_c   1.000
_cell.angle_alpha   90.00
_cell.angle_beta   90.00
_cell.angle_gamma   90.00
#
_symmetry.space_group_name_H-M   'P 1'
#
loop_
_entity.id
_entity.type
_entity.pdbx_description
1 polymer ?
#
loop_
_entity_poly.entity_id
_entity_poly.type
_entity_poly.pdbx_seq_one_letter_code
_entity_poly.pdbx_strand_id
1 'polypeptide(L)'
;MSDPAGTGTLDSPGLRALVARGDHASLLDARDLALTMSVSAVRGELDYDLLDEHAESASRFFRLWLDHLAWGGSGFEQMAVADWVGAEHGLSMVHVDRAYGIGAAVTVDALARVTAQLADTLTAFRFFTDGPDAEVDAAVADRLDRLAGTLAAVHAEIAEEAARLPAELTEPPVVRSE
;
A
#
# COMPACT_ATOMS: atom_id res chain seq x y z
N MET A 1 -8.99 -14.85 -53.49
CA MET A 1 -8.20 -15.30 -52.33
C MET A 1 -8.16 -14.14 -51.37
N SER A 2 -9.01 -14.17 -50.36
CA SER A 2 -9.15 -13.10 -49.38
C SER A 2 -8.19 -13.37 -48.23
N ASP A 3 -7.34 -12.40 -47.92
CA ASP A 3 -6.62 -12.32 -46.65
C ASP A 3 -7.66 -12.16 -45.53
N PRO A 4 -7.66 -13.00 -44.48
CA PRO A 4 -8.41 -12.71 -43.28
C PRO A 4 -7.65 -11.64 -42.50
N ALA A 5 -8.28 -10.47 -42.37
CA ALA A 5 -7.84 -9.38 -41.52
C ALA A 5 -7.49 -9.91 -40.13
N GLY A 6 -6.23 -9.74 -39.74
CA GLY A 6 -5.77 -10.00 -38.39
C GLY A 6 -6.60 -9.19 -37.41
N THR A 7 -7.22 -9.89 -36.46
CA THR A 7 -7.77 -9.32 -35.25
C THR A 7 -6.61 -8.73 -34.46
N GLY A 8 -6.29 -7.46 -34.71
CA GLY A 8 -5.39 -6.68 -33.88
C GLY A 8 -6.00 -6.57 -32.49
N THR A 9 -5.55 -7.43 -31.58
CA THR A 9 -5.65 -7.15 -30.16
C THR A 9 -4.87 -5.86 -29.98
N LEU A 10 -5.55 -4.74 -29.71
CA LEU A 10 -4.88 -3.54 -29.26
C LEU A 10 -4.18 -3.95 -27.96
N ASP A 11 -2.86 -4.10 -28.00
CA ASP A 11 -2.07 -4.40 -26.81
C ASP A 11 -2.37 -3.30 -25.79
N SER A 12 -3.09 -3.67 -24.73
CA SER A 12 -3.37 -2.75 -23.62
C SER A 12 -2.02 -2.24 -23.09
N PRO A 13 -1.84 -0.93 -22.91
CA PRO A 13 -0.59 -0.38 -22.43
C PRO A 13 -0.21 -1.01 -21.08
N GLY A 14 1.07 -1.39 -20.95
CA GLY A 14 1.60 -1.93 -19.69
C GLY A 14 1.62 -0.91 -18.56
N LEU A 15 1.81 -1.39 -17.33
CA LEU A 15 1.78 -0.57 -16.11
C LEU A 15 2.71 0.63 -16.19
N ARG A 16 3.96 0.42 -16.60
CA ARG A 16 4.95 1.49 -16.79
C ARG A 16 4.43 2.62 -17.66
N ALA A 17 3.84 2.28 -18.81
CA ALA A 17 3.35 3.25 -19.77
C ALA A 17 2.15 4.04 -19.24
N LEU A 18 1.26 3.38 -18.48
CA LEU A 18 0.12 4.02 -17.84
C LEU A 18 0.57 5.02 -16.76
N VAL A 19 1.54 4.65 -15.91
CA VAL A 19 2.09 5.54 -14.88
C VAL A 19 2.82 6.73 -15.52
N ALA A 20 3.63 6.49 -16.56
CA ALA A 20 4.37 7.55 -17.24
C ALA A 20 3.48 8.65 -17.85
N ARG A 21 2.27 8.29 -18.33
CA ARG A 21 1.30 9.27 -18.86
C ARG A 21 0.82 10.26 -17.81
N GLY A 22 0.65 9.81 -16.56
CA GLY A 22 0.37 10.69 -15.41
C GLY A 22 -0.98 11.40 -15.38
N ASP A 23 -1.82 11.24 -16.41
CA ASP A 23 -3.20 11.72 -16.37
C ASP A 23 -4.06 10.83 -15.48
N HIS A 24 -5.13 11.40 -14.91
CA HIS A 24 -5.93 10.70 -13.89
C HIS A 24 -6.53 9.38 -14.40
N ALA A 25 -7.00 9.33 -15.66
CA ALA A 25 -7.58 8.12 -16.21
C ALA A 25 -6.52 7.02 -16.36
N SER A 26 -5.35 7.34 -16.91
CA SER A 26 -4.24 6.40 -17.01
C SER A 26 -3.77 5.90 -15.63
N LEU A 27 -3.79 6.74 -14.59
CA LEU A 27 -3.43 6.33 -13.23
C LEU A 27 -4.46 5.39 -12.58
N LEU A 28 -5.76 5.56 -12.88
CA LEU A 28 -6.79 4.63 -12.45
C LEU A 28 -6.63 3.26 -13.15
N ASP A 29 -6.37 3.28 -14.46
CA ASP A 29 -6.09 2.05 -15.22
C ASP A 29 -4.82 1.36 -14.70
N ALA A 30 -3.77 2.13 -14.38
CA ALA A 30 -2.53 1.62 -13.78
C ALA A 30 -2.81 0.92 -12.45
N ARG A 31 -3.62 1.55 -11.57
CA ARG A 31 -4.02 0.98 -10.29
C ARG A 31 -4.75 -0.34 -10.49
N ASP A 32 -5.74 -0.37 -11.37
CA ASP A 32 -6.55 -1.57 -11.61
C ASP A 32 -5.70 -2.71 -12.17
N LEU A 33 -4.76 -2.40 -13.06
CA LEU A 33 -3.78 -3.38 -13.55
C LEU A 33 -2.86 -3.87 -12.42
N ALA A 34 -2.32 -2.98 -11.60
CA ALA A 34 -1.42 -3.33 -10.50
C ALA A 34 -2.08 -4.23 -9.45
N LEU A 35 -3.39 -4.10 -9.22
CA LEU A 35 -4.16 -4.99 -8.34
C LEU A 35 -4.29 -6.43 -8.86
N THR A 36 -4.02 -6.67 -10.16
CA THR A 36 -3.97 -8.02 -10.74
C THR A 36 -2.56 -8.62 -10.77
N MET A 37 -1.56 -7.85 -10.34
CA MET A 37 -0.14 -8.21 -10.39
C MET A 37 0.37 -8.55 -9.00
N SER A 38 1.45 -9.33 -8.92
CA SER A 38 2.19 -9.45 -7.66
C SER A 38 2.94 -8.15 -7.37
N VAL A 39 3.17 -7.85 -6.09
CA VAL A 39 3.99 -6.69 -5.67
C VAL A 39 5.36 -6.71 -6.35
N SER A 40 6.00 -7.89 -6.47
CA SER A 40 7.29 -8.01 -7.16
C SER A 40 7.22 -7.65 -8.64
N ALA A 41 6.11 -7.96 -9.33
CA ALA A 41 5.91 -7.59 -10.73
C ALA A 41 5.70 -6.08 -10.87
N VAL A 42 4.93 -5.46 -9.96
CA VAL A 42 4.76 -4.00 -9.92
C VAL A 42 6.11 -3.30 -9.71
N ARG A 43 6.91 -3.76 -8.74
CA ARG A 43 8.27 -3.23 -8.50
C ARG A 43 9.20 -3.37 -9.69
N GLY A 44 9.03 -4.43 -10.49
CA GLY A 44 9.82 -4.64 -11.71
C GLY A 44 9.47 -3.66 -12.84
N GLU A 45 8.19 -3.30 -12.97
CA GLU A 45 7.72 -2.32 -13.97
C GLU A 45 8.07 -0.87 -13.59
N LEU A 46 8.06 -0.58 -12.28
CA LEU A 46 8.34 0.73 -11.70
C LEU A 46 9.81 0.81 -11.24
N ASP A 47 10.73 0.61 -12.18
CA ASP A 47 12.17 0.69 -11.94
C ASP A 47 12.67 2.11 -11.64
N TYR A 48 13.96 2.20 -11.30
CA TYR A 48 14.63 3.46 -10.97
C TYR A 48 14.44 4.53 -12.06
N ASP A 49 14.56 4.17 -13.34
CA ASP A 49 14.47 5.13 -14.44
C ASP A 49 13.07 5.75 -14.51
N LEU A 50 12.01 4.96 -14.32
CA LEU A 50 10.64 5.52 -14.26
C LEU A 50 10.45 6.39 -13.01
N LEU A 51 10.96 5.93 -11.87
CA LEU A 51 10.81 6.65 -10.60
C LEU A 51 11.59 7.96 -10.59
N ASP A 52 12.66 8.08 -11.37
CA ASP A 52 13.41 9.32 -11.55
C ASP A 52 12.74 10.24 -12.60
N GLU A 53 12.42 9.72 -13.79
CA GLU A 53 11.89 10.54 -14.90
C GLU A 53 10.41 10.95 -14.73
N HIS A 54 9.62 10.11 -14.05
CA HIS A 54 8.17 10.26 -13.91
C HIS A 54 7.72 10.27 -12.44
N ALA A 55 8.56 10.74 -11.52
CA ALA A 55 8.37 10.65 -10.09
C ALA A 55 7.04 11.23 -9.58
N GLU A 56 6.58 12.37 -10.11
CA GLU A 56 5.31 12.97 -9.69
C GLU A 56 4.11 12.08 -10.05
N SER A 57 4.14 11.46 -11.23
CA SER A 57 3.11 10.52 -11.66
C SER A 57 3.19 9.22 -10.87
N ALA A 58 4.39 8.71 -10.62
CA ALA A 58 4.60 7.54 -9.76
C ALA A 58 4.14 7.79 -8.31
N SER A 59 4.42 8.95 -7.72
CA SER A 59 3.95 9.35 -6.38
C SER A 59 2.42 9.35 -6.29
N ARG A 60 1.75 9.87 -7.34
CA ARG A 60 0.28 9.86 -7.41
C ARG A 60 -0.26 8.44 -7.57
N PHE A 61 0.35 7.64 -8.43
CA PHE A 61 0.02 6.22 -8.58
C PHE A 61 0.13 5.46 -7.25
N PHE A 62 1.26 5.61 -6.53
CA PHE A 62 1.49 4.87 -5.30
C PHE A 62 0.44 5.15 -4.23
N ARG A 63 0.05 6.41 -4.06
CA ARG A 63 -1.00 6.78 -3.11
C ARG A 63 -2.36 6.17 -3.50
N LEU A 64 -2.72 6.22 -4.79
CA LEU A 64 -3.95 5.58 -5.29
C LEU A 64 -3.94 4.04 -5.09
N TRP A 65 -2.78 3.41 -5.30
CA TRP A 65 -2.62 1.97 -5.17
C TRP A 65 -2.65 1.52 -3.71
N LEU A 66 -1.91 2.20 -2.83
CA LEU A 66 -1.90 1.93 -1.38
C LEU A 66 -3.29 2.08 -0.76
N ASP A 67 -4.04 3.12 -1.15
CA ASP A 67 -5.42 3.31 -0.70
C ASP A 67 -6.34 2.14 -1.07
N HIS A 68 -6.09 1.45 -2.18
CA HIS A 68 -6.90 0.30 -2.60
C HIS A 68 -6.44 -1.02 -1.98
N LEU A 69 -5.14 -1.20 -1.76
CA LEU A 69 -4.61 -2.36 -1.03
C LEU A 69 -5.23 -2.46 0.38
N ALA A 70 -5.58 -1.33 0.99
CA ALA A 70 -6.29 -1.25 2.27
C ALA A 70 -7.66 -1.98 2.30
N TRP A 71 -8.31 -2.21 1.14
CA TRP A 71 -9.63 -2.81 1.06
C TRP A 71 -9.61 -4.29 0.66
N GLY A 72 -8.52 -4.75 0.04
CA GLY A 72 -8.44 -6.08 -0.56
C GLY A 72 -7.30 -6.98 -0.05
N GLY A 73 -6.31 -6.44 0.64
CA GLY A 73 -5.11 -7.15 1.08
C GLY A 73 -5.02 -7.38 2.59
N SER A 74 -4.08 -8.22 3.02
CA SER A 74 -3.66 -8.28 4.42
C SER A 74 -2.80 -7.05 4.75
N GLY A 75 -2.95 -6.45 5.93
CA GLY A 75 -2.15 -5.30 6.35
C GLY A 75 -0.64 -5.55 6.34
N PHE A 76 -0.20 -6.82 6.44
CA PHE A 76 1.22 -7.18 6.29
C PHE A 76 1.75 -6.94 4.86
N GLU A 77 0.96 -7.28 3.84
CA GLU A 77 1.32 -6.99 2.44
C GLU A 77 1.33 -5.49 2.20
N GLN A 78 0.33 -4.77 2.73
CA GLN A 78 0.26 -3.32 2.66
C GLN A 78 1.49 -2.66 3.29
N MET A 79 1.97 -3.16 4.44
CA MET A 79 3.19 -2.65 5.08
C MET A 79 4.44 -2.89 4.24
N ALA A 80 4.59 -4.06 3.62
CA ALA A 80 5.73 -4.31 2.74
C ALA A 80 5.73 -3.35 1.52
N VAL A 81 4.56 -3.05 0.96
CA VAL A 81 4.43 -2.08 -0.13
C VAL A 81 4.69 -0.67 0.37
N ALA A 82 4.14 -0.28 1.52
CA ALA A 82 4.31 1.04 2.10
C ALA A 82 5.76 1.33 2.51
N ASP A 83 6.48 0.34 3.05
CA ASP A 83 7.90 0.44 3.36
C ASP A 83 8.72 0.72 2.09
N TRP A 84 8.47 -0.05 1.03
CA TRP A 84 9.12 0.18 -0.26
C TRP A 84 8.79 1.58 -0.82
N VAL A 85 7.51 1.95 -0.90
CA VAL A 85 7.09 3.27 -1.40
C VAL A 85 7.67 4.40 -0.57
N GLY A 86 7.70 4.26 0.76
CA GLY A 86 8.30 5.23 1.68
C GLY A 86 9.80 5.39 1.42
N ALA A 87 10.51 4.29 1.19
CA ALA A 87 11.93 4.31 0.83
C ALA A 87 12.17 5.00 -0.53
N GLU A 88 11.35 4.74 -1.55
CA GLU A 88 11.52 5.38 -2.86
C GLU A 88 11.34 6.91 -2.79
N HIS A 89 10.44 7.41 -1.94
CA HIS A 89 10.31 8.84 -1.67
C HIS A 89 11.56 9.45 -0.99
N GLY A 90 12.34 8.65 -0.27
CA GLY A 90 13.63 9.05 0.31
C GLY A 90 14.85 8.80 -0.58
N LEU A 91 14.68 8.12 -1.72
CA LEU A 91 15.76 7.68 -2.60
C LEU A 91 15.56 8.17 -4.05
N SER A 92 14.74 7.46 -4.83
CA SER A 92 14.58 7.69 -6.27
C SER A 92 13.71 8.92 -6.59
N MET A 93 12.83 9.31 -5.66
CA MET A 93 11.84 10.38 -5.87
C MET A 93 12.09 11.62 -4.99
N VAL A 94 13.31 11.81 -4.49
CA VAL A 94 13.66 12.92 -3.57
C VAL A 94 13.40 14.32 -4.13
N HIS A 95 13.26 14.44 -5.45
CA HIS A 95 12.99 15.69 -6.15
C HIS A 95 11.48 16.03 -6.22
N VAL A 96 10.59 15.11 -5.84
CA VAL A 96 9.15 15.38 -5.71
C VAL A 96 8.92 16.34 -4.54
N ASP A 97 8.01 17.31 -4.72
CA ASP A 97 7.66 18.21 -3.64
C ASP A 97 7.18 17.43 -2.40
N ARG A 98 7.76 17.77 -1.25
CA ARG A 98 7.49 17.11 0.05
C ARG A 98 7.73 15.59 0.06
N ALA A 99 8.59 15.04 -0.80
CA ALA A 99 8.83 13.60 -0.90
C ALA A 99 9.03 12.91 0.47
N TYR A 100 9.92 13.42 1.32
CA TYR A 100 10.15 12.89 2.67
C TYR A 100 8.89 12.89 3.55
N GLY A 101 8.07 13.93 3.45
CA GLY A 101 6.80 14.01 4.18
C GLY A 101 5.79 12.98 3.70
N ILE A 102 5.69 12.80 2.38
CA ILE A 102 4.83 11.77 1.79
C ILE A 102 5.30 10.37 2.23
N GLY A 103 6.61 10.10 2.15
CA GLY A 103 7.18 8.83 2.60
C GLY A 103 6.88 8.55 4.07
N ALA A 104 7.08 9.54 4.95
CA ALA A 104 6.75 9.42 6.37
C ALA A 104 5.25 9.15 6.60
N ALA A 105 4.36 9.83 5.88
CA ALA A 105 2.92 9.63 5.99
C ALA A 105 2.49 8.23 5.57
N VAL A 106 3.02 7.72 4.46
CA VAL A 106 2.79 6.35 3.99
C VAL A 106 3.24 5.32 5.04
N THR A 107 4.45 5.50 5.60
CA THR A 107 4.96 4.58 6.64
C THR A 107 4.12 4.60 7.91
N VAL A 108 3.72 5.79 8.39
CA VAL A 108 2.91 5.93 9.61
C VAL A 108 1.52 5.30 9.44
N ASP A 109 0.85 5.52 8.30
CA ASP A 109 -0.46 4.89 8.01
C ASP A 109 -0.35 3.36 8.01
N ALA A 110 0.68 2.81 7.37
CA ALA A 110 0.89 1.37 7.33
C ALA A 110 1.20 0.77 8.71
N LEU A 111 2.01 1.45 9.53
CA LEU A 111 2.27 1.05 10.91
C LEU A 111 0.99 1.04 11.75
N ALA A 112 0.11 2.04 11.59
CA ALA A 112 -1.17 2.09 12.28
C ALA A 112 -2.02 0.85 11.92
N ARG A 113 -2.10 0.48 10.65
CA ARG A 113 -2.90 -0.67 10.20
C ARG A 113 -2.35 -2.01 10.69
N VAL A 114 -1.04 -2.22 10.58
CA VAL A 114 -0.40 -3.48 11.02
C VAL A 114 -0.52 -3.67 12.52
N THR A 115 -0.36 -2.61 13.31
CA THR A 115 -0.51 -2.70 14.77
C THR A 115 -1.93 -3.06 15.18
N ALA A 116 -2.95 -2.50 14.53
CA ALA A 116 -4.34 -2.89 14.71
C ALA A 116 -4.58 -4.37 14.34
N GLN A 117 -4.16 -4.79 13.15
CA GLN A 117 -4.36 -6.17 12.71
C GLN A 117 -3.62 -7.19 13.58
N LEU A 118 -2.41 -6.87 14.04
CA LEU A 118 -1.67 -7.73 14.96
C LEU A 118 -2.39 -7.84 16.31
N ALA A 119 -2.92 -6.74 16.86
CA ALA A 119 -3.71 -6.77 18.08
C ALA A 119 -4.92 -7.72 17.92
N ASP A 120 -5.70 -7.57 16.84
CA ASP A 120 -6.85 -8.42 16.54
C ASP A 120 -6.46 -9.90 16.41
N THR A 121 -5.36 -10.17 15.71
CA THR A 121 -4.84 -11.54 15.52
C THR A 121 -4.47 -12.19 16.85
N LEU A 122 -3.82 -11.42 17.73
CA LEU A 122 -3.43 -11.91 19.06
C LEU A 122 -4.64 -12.17 19.95
N THR A 123 -5.66 -11.31 19.92
CA THR A 123 -6.93 -11.54 20.64
C THR A 123 -7.69 -12.75 20.08
N ALA A 124 -7.69 -12.95 18.77
CA ALA A 124 -8.33 -14.10 18.14
C ALA A 124 -7.68 -15.44 18.51
N PHE A 125 -6.42 -15.42 18.99
CA PHE A 125 -5.70 -16.64 19.35
C PHE A 125 -6.39 -17.47 20.44
N ARG A 126 -7.15 -16.83 21.33
CA ARG A 126 -7.91 -17.51 22.40
C ARG A 126 -8.88 -18.57 21.85
N PHE A 127 -9.37 -18.40 20.62
CA PHE A 127 -10.17 -19.42 19.95
C PHE A 127 -9.49 -20.81 19.92
N PHE A 128 -8.16 -20.84 19.80
CA PHE A 128 -7.39 -22.09 19.76
C PHE A 128 -7.13 -22.70 21.15
N THR A 129 -7.39 -21.97 22.24
CA THR A 129 -7.22 -22.46 23.62
C THR A 129 -8.52 -22.89 24.29
N ASP A 130 -9.67 -22.42 23.80
CA ASP A 130 -10.99 -22.67 24.42
C ASP A 130 -11.73 -23.90 23.82
N GLY A 131 -11.12 -24.59 22.85
CA GLY A 131 -11.71 -25.73 22.16
C GLY A 131 -11.64 -27.06 22.93
N PRO A 132 -12.50 -28.05 22.61
CA PRO A 132 -12.50 -29.36 23.25
C PRO A 132 -11.20 -30.15 23.04
N ASP A 133 -10.49 -29.89 21.94
CA ASP A 133 -9.21 -30.49 21.57
C ASP A 133 -8.05 -29.48 21.68
N ALA A 134 -8.19 -28.43 22.51
CA ALA A 134 -7.15 -27.43 22.65
C ALA A 134 -5.86 -28.04 23.24
N GLU A 135 -4.80 -28.10 22.42
CA GLU A 135 -3.47 -28.57 22.84
C GLU A 135 -2.61 -27.45 23.44
N VAL A 136 -3.07 -26.20 23.33
CA VAL A 136 -2.33 -25.01 23.79
C VAL A 136 -2.84 -24.59 25.16
N ASP A 137 -1.90 -24.39 26.08
CA ASP A 137 -2.19 -23.90 27.44
C ASP A 137 -2.83 -22.50 27.40
N ALA A 138 -3.93 -22.31 28.13
CA ALA A 138 -4.63 -21.03 28.29
C ALA A 138 -3.70 -19.89 28.78
N ALA A 139 -2.64 -20.20 29.53
CA ALA A 139 -1.63 -19.22 29.93
C ALA A 139 -0.87 -18.59 28.75
N VAL A 140 -0.81 -19.26 27.59
CA VAL A 140 -0.31 -18.67 26.34
C VAL A 140 -1.29 -17.64 25.81
N ALA A 141 -2.58 -17.98 25.71
CA ALA A 141 -3.62 -17.02 25.29
C ALA A 141 -3.66 -15.78 26.19
N ASP A 142 -3.62 -15.95 27.51
CA ASP A 142 -3.59 -14.81 28.45
C ASP A 142 -2.36 -13.90 28.26
N ARG A 143 -1.21 -14.46 27.86
CA ARG A 143 -0.03 -13.67 27.53
C ARG A 143 -0.21 -12.92 26.21
N LEU A 144 -0.77 -13.57 25.19
CA LEU A 144 -1.02 -12.96 23.89
C LEU A 144 -2.11 -11.89 23.97
N ASP A 145 -3.15 -12.07 24.77
CA ASP A 145 -4.19 -11.06 25.03
C ASP A 145 -3.61 -9.80 25.69
N ARG A 146 -2.68 -9.95 26.64
CA ARG A 146 -1.97 -8.80 27.22
C ARG A 146 -1.12 -8.08 26.18
N LEU A 147 -0.46 -8.81 25.29
CA LEU A 147 0.30 -8.24 24.18
C LEU A 147 -0.62 -7.52 23.18
N ALA A 148 -1.80 -8.08 22.91
CA ALA A 148 -2.83 -7.42 22.09
C ALA A 148 -3.22 -6.07 22.68
N GLY A 149 -3.42 -5.99 24.00
CA GLY A 149 -3.66 -4.72 24.69
C GLY A 149 -2.52 -3.71 24.54
N THR A 150 -1.27 -4.15 24.63
CA THR A 150 -0.10 -3.29 24.35
C THR A 150 -0.10 -2.79 22.91
N LEU A 151 -0.37 -3.66 21.93
CA LEU A 151 -0.41 -3.28 20.52
C LEU A 151 -1.57 -2.33 20.21
N ALA A 152 -2.72 -2.48 20.86
CA ALA A 152 -3.85 -1.56 20.73
C ALA A 152 -3.50 -0.16 21.29
N ALA A 153 -2.74 -0.08 22.39
CA ALA A 153 -2.24 1.20 22.92
C ALA A 153 -1.24 1.85 21.95
N VAL A 154 -0.28 1.07 21.42
CA VAL A 154 0.67 1.54 20.40
C VAL A 154 -0.06 2.01 19.14
N HIS A 155 -1.07 1.27 18.68
CA HIS A 155 -1.90 1.67 17.55
C HIS A 155 -2.57 3.03 17.81
N ALA A 156 -3.14 3.25 19.00
CA ALA A 156 -3.75 4.53 19.35
C ALA A 156 -2.75 5.69 19.32
N GLU A 157 -1.55 5.50 19.86
CA GLU A 157 -0.46 6.50 19.80
C GLU A 157 -0.06 6.80 18.36
N ILE A 158 0.13 5.78 17.51
CA ILE A 158 0.47 5.96 16.10
C ILE A 158 -0.66 6.69 15.35
N ALA A 159 -1.92 6.34 15.60
CA ALA A 159 -3.07 6.97 14.97
C ALA A 159 -3.17 8.46 15.35
N GLU A 160 -2.84 8.83 16.59
CA GLU A 160 -2.76 10.23 17.00
C GLU A 160 -1.66 10.99 16.25
N GLU A 161 -0.47 10.40 16.10
CA GLU A 161 0.61 11.03 15.32
C GLU A 161 0.26 11.12 13.83
N ALA A 162 -0.39 10.09 13.27
CA ALA A 162 -0.90 10.08 11.90
C ALA A 162 -1.86 11.24 11.66
N ALA A 163 -2.78 11.49 12.60
CA ALA A 163 -3.75 12.58 12.52
C ALA A 163 -3.13 13.99 12.62
N ARG A 164 -1.87 14.10 13.09
CA ARG A 164 -1.11 15.36 13.14
C ARG A 164 -0.34 15.64 11.86
N LEU A 165 -0.22 14.66 10.95
CA LEU A 165 0.43 14.87 9.67
C LEU A 165 -0.42 15.81 8.80
N PRO A 166 0.20 16.73 8.03
CA PRO A 166 -0.52 17.58 7.09
C PRO A 166 -1.33 16.75 6.09
N ALA A 167 -2.63 17.05 5.94
CA ALA A 167 -3.53 16.32 5.05
C ALA A 167 -3.05 16.31 3.59
N GLU A 168 -2.33 17.35 3.18
CA GLU A 168 -1.79 17.42 1.81
C GLU A 168 -0.71 16.36 1.51
N LEU A 169 -0.15 15.71 2.54
CA LEU A 169 0.78 14.58 2.36
C LEU A 169 0.06 13.27 2.03
N THR A 170 -1.20 13.16 2.45
CA THR A 170 -2.01 11.94 2.32
C THR A 170 -3.03 12.04 1.20
N GLU A 171 -3.51 13.24 0.86
CA GLU A 171 -4.49 13.41 -0.22
C GLU A 171 -3.85 13.23 -1.61
N PRO A 172 -4.43 12.39 -2.50
CA PRO A 172 -4.04 12.44 -3.91
C PRO A 172 -4.34 13.86 -4.45
N PRO A 173 -3.40 14.51 -5.16
CA PRO A 173 -3.57 15.90 -5.58
C PRO A 173 -4.80 16.02 -6.46
N VAL A 174 -5.68 16.95 -6.07
CA VAL A 174 -6.88 17.28 -6.84
C VAL A 174 -6.43 17.85 -8.18
N VAL A 175 -6.61 17.07 -9.25
CA VAL A 175 -6.44 17.58 -10.62
C VAL A 175 -7.54 18.59 -10.84
N ARG A 176 -7.23 19.88 -10.75
CA ARG A 176 -8.10 20.93 -11.27
C ARG A 176 -8.01 20.84 -12.78
N SER A 177 -9.06 20.37 -13.42
CA SER A 177 -9.20 20.44 -14.87
C SER A 177 -9.17 21.91 -15.27
N GLU A 178 -8.08 22.35 -15.90
CA GLU A 178 -8.04 23.62 -16.65
C GLU A 178 -8.65 23.45 -18.04
#